data_AF-G7P1W9-F1
#
_entry.id   AF-G7P1W9-F1
#
_cell.length_a   1.000
_cell.length_b   1.000
_cell.length_c   1.000
_cell.angle_alpha   90.00
_cell.angle_beta   90.00
_cell.angle_gamma   90.00
#
_symmetry.space_group_name_H-M   'P 1'
#
loop_
_entity.id
_entity.type
_entity.pdbx_description
1 polymer ?
#
loop_
_entity_poly.entity_id
_entity_poly.type
_entity_poly.pdbx_seq_one_letter_code
_entity_poly.pdbx_strand_id
1 'polypeptide(L)'
;QPIGVGIPTVNLRKRRPNVQNPKSQEPVTLDFLDAELENDIKVEIRNKMIDGESGEKTFRTLVKSQDERYIDKGNRTYTWTPVNGTDYSLALVLPTYSFYYIKAKLEETITQAR
;
A
#
# COMPACT_ATOMS: atom_id res chain seq x y z
N GLN A 1 52.30 -18.72 8.80
CA GLN A 1 51.29 -19.74 9.19
C GLN A 1 49.92 -19.12 8.91
N PRO A 2 49.02 -19.79 8.17
CA PRO A 2 47.82 -19.15 7.64
C PRO A 2 46.75 -18.95 8.74
N ILE A 3 46.11 -17.79 8.69
CA ILE A 3 45.01 -17.35 9.55
C ILE A 3 43.74 -18.00 9.02
N GLY A 4 43.27 -19.05 9.67
CA GLY A 4 42.02 -19.74 9.32
C GLY A 4 40.86 -19.21 10.17
N VAL A 5 39.99 -18.39 9.57
CA VAL A 5 38.69 -18.05 10.16
C VAL A 5 37.80 -19.29 10.05
N GLY A 6 37.56 -19.97 11.17
CA GLY A 6 36.73 -21.17 11.23
C GLY A 6 35.29 -20.87 10.82
N ILE A 7 34.73 -21.70 9.94
CA ILE A 7 33.32 -21.67 9.53
C ILE A 7 32.46 -21.94 10.79
N PRO A 8 31.51 -21.06 11.15
CA PRO A 8 30.65 -21.31 12.30
C PRO A 8 29.69 -22.46 12.01
N THR A 9 29.86 -23.59 12.70
CA THR A 9 28.91 -24.70 12.68
C THR A 9 27.63 -24.31 13.43
N VAL A 10 26.57 -24.03 12.67
CA VAL A 10 25.24 -23.80 13.25
C VAL A 10 24.59 -25.15 13.55
N ASN A 11 24.74 -25.61 14.80
CA ASN A 11 24.03 -26.80 15.28
C ASN A 11 22.50 -26.57 15.22
N LEU A 12 21.78 -27.40 14.45
CA LEU A 12 20.33 -27.33 14.22
C LEU A 12 19.44 -27.61 15.47
N ARG A 13 20.03 -27.85 16.66
CA ARG A 13 19.31 -28.06 17.94
C ARG A 13 19.44 -26.86 18.90
N LYS A 14 19.45 -25.63 18.38
CA LYS A 14 19.84 -24.40 19.12
C LYS A 14 18.68 -23.53 19.65
N ARG A 15 17.42 -24.00 19.69
CA ARG A 15 16.34 -23.26 20.35
C ARG A 15 15.90 -24.00 21.62
N ARG A 16 16.03 -23.32 22.77
CA ARG A 16 15.59 -23.80 24.08
C ARG A 16 14.15 -23.30 24.32
N PRO A 17 13.23 -24.11 24.88
CA PRO A 17 11.81 -23.75 25.00
C PRO A 17 11.52 -22.47 25.79
N ASN A 18 12.39 -22.11 26.73
CA ASN A 18 12.19 -21.00 27.68
C ASN A 18 13.17 -19.83 27.48
N VAL A 19 13.66 -19.61 26.26
CA VAL A 19 14.52 -18.46 25.93
C VAL A 19 13.74 -17.51 25.04
N GLN A 20 13.47 -16.31 25.55
CA GLN A 20 12.82 -15.26 24.77
C GLN A 20 13.81 -14.71 23.73
N ASN A 21 13.55 -14.96 22.46
CA ASN A 21 14.27 -14.30 21.37
C ASN A 21 13.71 -12.88 21.16
N PRO A 22 14.55 -11.91 20.75
CA PRO A 22 14.07 -10.66 20.18
C PRO A 22 13.07 -10.97 19.06
N LYS A 23 11.91 -10.33 19.08
CA LYS A 23 10.80 -10.65 18.16
C LYS A 23 10.98 -9.97 16.80
N SER A 24 11.06 -8.64 16.78
CA SER A 24 11.45 -7.83 15.63
C SER A 24 11.66 -6.39 16.09
N GLN A 25 12.51 -5.65 15.39
CA GLN A 25 12.74 -4.20 15.58
C GLN A 25 12.69 -3.45 14.24
N GLU A 26 12.46 -4.16 13.13
CA GLU A 26 12.47 -3.58 11.79
C GLU A 26 11.19 -2.78 11.55
N PRO A 27 11.28 -1.57 10.98
CA PRO A 27 10.11 -0.80 10.61
C PRO A 27 9.40 -1.47 9.43
N VAL A 28 8.08 -1.28 9.35
CA VAL A 28 7.30 -1.71 8.19
C VAL A 28 7.42 -0.65 7.10
N THR A 29 8.26 -0.91 6.10
CA THR A 29 8.55 0.03 5.00
C THR A 29 7.97 -0.48 3.67
N LEU A 30 6.65 -0.64 3.61
CA LEU A 30 5.95 -1.03 2.38
C LEU A 30 5.73 0.21 1.49
N ASP A 31 6.14 0.15 0.24
CA ASP A 31 5.95 1.24 -0.73
C ASP A 31 4.68 1.01 -1.58
N PHE A 32 4.24 2.06 -2.26
CA PHE A 32 3.13 2.07 -3.20
C PHE A 32 3.26 1.01 -4.30
N LEU A 33 4.47 0.82 -4.85
CA LEU A 33 4.73 -0.18 -5.90
C LEU A 33 4.84 -1.62 -5.36
N ASP A 34 5.02 -1.79 -4.05
CA ASP A 34 4.98 -3.10 -3.40
C ASP A 34 3.53 -3.50 -3.05
N ALA A 35 2.70 -2.51 -2.74
CA ALA A 35 1.30 -2.70 -2.35
C ALA A 35 0.38 -2.96 -3.54
N GLU A 36 0.70 -2.43 -4.73
CA GLU A 36 -0.09 -2.60 -5.94
C GLU A 36 0.70 -3.29 -7.07
N LEU A 37 0.00 -3.85 -8.05
CA LEU A 37 0.65 -4.34 -9.27
C LEU A 37 1.38 -3.19 -9.98
N GLU A 38 2.70 -3.34 -10.12
CA GLU A 38 3.59 -2.37 -10.74
C GLU A 38 3.23 -2.10 -12.20
N ASN A 39 3.39 -0.84 -12.61
CA ASN A 39 3.16 -0.36 -13.97
C ASN A 39 4.01 0.89 -14.18
N ASP A 40 4.60 1.08 -15.35
CA ASP A 40 5.40 2.27 -15.70
C ASP A 40 4.66 3.58 -15.41
N ILE A 41 3.33 3.61 -15.64
CA ILE A 41 2.49 4.77 -15.33
C ILE A 41 2.44 5.05 -13.82
N LYS A 42 2.44 4.01 -12.99
CA LYS A 42 2.43 4.14 -11.53
C LYS A 42 3.79 4.59 -10.99
N VAL A 43 4.89 4.20 -11.63
CA VAL A 43 6.23 4.71 -11.32
C VAL A 43 6.29 6.22 -11.57
N GLU A 44 5.75 6.70 -12.69
CA GLU A 44 5.67 8.14 -12.97
C GLU A 44 4.86 8.88 -11.91
N ILE A 45 3.70 8.34 -11.53
CA ILE A 45 2.84 8.92 -10.49
C ILE A 45 3.57 8.96 -9.14
N ARG A 46 4.26 7.88 -8.74
CA ARG A 46 5.08 7.82 -7.52
C ARG A 46 6.15 8.91 -7.51
N ASN A 47 6.88 9.07 -8.59
CA ASN A 47 7.93 10.10 -8.68
C ASN A 47 7.33 11.50 -8.53
N LYS A 48 6.22 11.80 -9.22
CA LYS A 48 5.52 13.09 -9.08
C LYS A 48 5.05 13.36 -7.65
N MET A 49 4.57 12.34 -6.94
CA MET A 49 4.18 12.47 -5.53
C MET A 49 5.39 12.71 -4.61
N ILE A 50 6.53 12.06 -4.87
CA ILE A 50 7.78 12.27 -4.12
C ILE A 50 8.31 13.69 -4.35
N ASP A 51 8.20 14.21 -5.58
CA ASP A 51 8.60 15.56 -5.95
C ASP A 51 7.63 16.64 -5.42
N GLY A 52 6.55 16.25 -4.75
CA GLY A 52 5.56 17.15 -4.15
C GLY A 52 4.59 17.78 -5.15
N GLU A 53 4.46 17.22 -6.35
CA GLU A 53 3.53 17.71 -7.37
C GLU A 53 2.09 17.29 -7.04
N SER A 54 1.12 18.09 -7.50
CA SER A 54 -0.29 17.70 -7.53
C SER A 54 -0.71 17.33 -8.94
N GLY A 55 -1.63 16.38 -9.07
CA GLY A 55 -2.11 15.97 -10.39
C GLY A 55 -3.21 14.92 -10.37
N GLU A 56 -3.68 14.60 -11.56
CA GLU A 56 -4.64 13.54 -11.81
C GLU A 56 -4.23 12.75 -13.05
N LYS A 57 -4.44 11.43 -13.03
CA LYS A 57 -4.21 10.55 -14.17
C LYS A 57 -5.23 9.43 -14.21
N THR A 58 -5.89 9.28 -15.35
CA THR A 58 -6.81 8.18 -15.62
C THR A 58 -6.19 7.22 -16.62
N PHE A 59 -6.11 5.94 -16.27
CA PHE A 59 -5.56 4.91 -17.14
C PHE A 59 -6.14 3.53 -16.83
N ARG A 60 -5.99 2.60 -17.77
CA ARG A 60 -6.41 1.21 -17.60
C ARG A 60 -5.28 0.43 -16.91
N THR A 61 -5.59 -0.19 -15.78
CA THR A 61 -4.61 -0.96 -15.00
C THR A 61 -5.18 -2.32 -14.60
N LEU A 62 -4.29 -3.22 -14.23
CA LEU A 62 -4.62 -4.49 -13.58
C LEU A 62 -4.83 -4.26 -12.09
N VAL A 63 -5.89 -4.85 -11.53
CA VAL A 63 -6.23 -4.82 -10.11
C VAL A 63 -6.30 -6.25 -9.61
N LYS A 64 -5.53 -6.57 -8.57
CA LYS A 64 -5.57 -7.87 -7.90
C LYS A 64 -6.84 -7.96 -7.05
N SER A 65 -7.53 -9.09 -7.11
CA SER A 65 -8.68 -9.38 -6.25
C SER A 65 -8.23 -9.50 -4.79
N GLN A 66 -9.15 -9.18 -3.87
CA GLN A 66 -8.92 -9.26 -2.42
C GLN A 66 -8.57 -10.67 -1.94
N ASP A 67 -9.13 -11.69 -2.59
CA ASP A 67 -8.85 -13.11 -2.31
C ASP A 67 -7.56 -13.60 -2.99
N GLU A 68 -6.86 -12.73 -3.69
CA GLU A 68 -5.62 -12.98 -4.42
C GLU A 68 -5.70 -13.98 -5.59
N ARG A 69 -6.91 -14.39 -6.00
CA ARG A 69 -7.09 -15.43 -7.03
C ARG A 69 -7.31 -14.90 -8.44
N TYR A 70 -7.65 -13.63 -8.56
CA TYR A 70 -8.03 -13.02 -9.84
C TYR A 70 -7.31 -11.70 -10.08
N ILE A 71 -7.17 -11.36 -11.36
CA ILE A 71 -6.66 -10.08 -11.82
C ILE A 71 -7.67 -9.51 -12.83
N ASP A 72 -8.24 -8.36 -12.48
CA ASP A 72 -9.22 -7.67 -13.32
C ASP A 72 -8.61 -6.43 -13.99
N LYS A 73 -9.01 -6.19 -15.24
CA LYS A 73 -8.66 -4.96 -15.96
C LYS A 73 -9.70 -3.88 -15.65
N GLY A 74 -9.29 -2.82 -14.96
CA GLY A 74 -10.16 -1.69 -14.60
C GLY A 74 -9.58 -0.35 -15.02
N ASN A 75 -10.45 0.58 -15.43
CA ASN A 75 -10.07 1.99 -15.54
C ASN A 75 -10.07 2.61 -14.15
N ARG A 76 -8.96 3.24 -13.78
CA ARG A 76 -8.78 3.90 -12.49
C ARG A 76 -8.29 5.31 -12.71
N THR A 77 -8.82 6.21 -11.91
CA THR A 77 -8.43 7.60 -11.83
C THR A 77 -7.67 7.78 -10.52
N TYR A 78 -6.40 8.14 -10.64
CA TYR A 78 -5.52 8.48 -9.52
C TYR A 78 -5.47 10.00 -9.42
N THR A 79 -5.73 10.55 -8.24
CA THR A 79 -5.58 11.97 -7.94
C THR A 79 -4.67 12.11 -6.74
N TRP A 80 -3.72 13.05 -6.78
CA TRP A 80 -2.75 13.22 -5.69
C TRP A 80 -2.36 14.67 -5.44
N THR A 81 -1.94 14.93 -4.21
CA THR A 81 -1.56 16.26 -3.74
C THR A 81 -0.63 16.16 -2.53
N PRO A 82 0.34 17.08 -2.34
CA PRO A 82 1.19 17.10 -1.16
C PRO A 82 0.40 17.50 0.10
N VAL A 83 0.79 16.96 1.25
CA VAL A 83 0.23 17.35 2.54
C VAL A 83 1.03 18.52 3.11
N ASN A 84 0.40 19.69 3.15
CA ASN A 84 1.05 20.92 3.60
C ASN A 84 1.66 20.76 5.01
N GLY A 85 2.95 21.12 5.13
CA GLY A 85 3.69 21.09 6.38
C GLY A 85 4.37 19.75 6.71
N THR A 86 4.28 18.77 5.81
CA THR A 86 5.01 17.49 5.89
C THR A 86 5.68 17.17 4.55
N ASP A 87 6.57 16.19 4.54
CA ASP A 87 7.15 15.57 3.34
C ASP A 87 6.27 14.46 2.74
N TYR A 88 5.06 14.25 3.28
CA TYR A 88 4.12 13.27 2.76
C TYR A 88 3.25 13.83 1.63
N SER A 89 2.92 12.96 0.68
CA SER A 89 1.90 13.19 -0.34
C SER A 89 0.74 12.20 -0.17
N LEU A 90 -0.49 12.64 -0.46
CA LEU A 90 -1.70 11.82 -0.36
C LEU A 90 -2.28 11.57 -1.75
N ALA A 91 -2.72 10.33 -1.97
CA ALA A 91 -3.35 9.88 -3.20
C ALA A 91 -4.75 9.30 -2.94
N LEU A 92 -5.64 9.44 -3.92
CA LEU A 92 -6.95 8.80 -3.94
C LEU A 92 -7.15 8.10 -5.29
N VAL A 93 -7.64 6.85 -5.24
CA VAL A 93 -7.92 6.04 -6.43
C VAL A 93 -9.41 5.76 -6.53
N LEU A 94 -10.04 6.24 -7.61
CA LEU A 94 -11.46 6.00 -7.88
C LEU A 94 -11.65 5.23 -9.19
N PRO A 95 -12.49 4.18 -9.22
CA PRO A 95 -13.01 3.69 -10.50
C PRO A 95 -13.95 4.73 -11.11
N THR A 96 -13.99 4.80 -12.44
CA THR A 96 -14.72 5.84 -13.18
C THR A 96 -16.23 5.88 -12.93
N TYR A 97 -16.82 4.81 -12.41
CA TYR A 97 -18.24 4.75 -12.07
C TYR A 97 -18.56 5.28 -10.66
N SER A 98 -17.56 5.56 -9.83
CA SER A 98 -17.73 5.93 -8.41
C SER A 98 -17.70 7.43 -8.11
N PHE A 99 -17.78 8.28 -9.15
CA PHE A 99 -17.76 9.74 -8.97
C PHE A 99 -18.98 10.29 -8.23
N TYR A 100 -20.07 9.54 -8.18
CA TYR A 100 -21.28 9.90 -7.46
C TYR A 100 -21.52 8.93 -6.32
N TYR A 101 -21.93 9.46 -5.17
CA TYR A 101 -22.33 8.67 -4.01
C TYR A 101 -23.76 9.02 -3.60
N ILE A 102 -24.44 8.04 -3.01
CA ILE A 102 -25.78 8.24 -2.48
C ILE A 102 -25.63 8.89 -1.10
N LYS A 103 -26.19 10.08 -0.94
CA LYS A 103 -26.38 10.71 0.36
C LYS A 103 -27.82 10.46 0.82
N ALA A 104 -27.97 9.74 1.92
CA ALA A 104 -29.28 9.55 2.53
C ALA A 104 -29.88 10.92 2.89
N LYS A 105 -31.08 11.21 2.37
CA LYS A 105 -31.86 12.41 2.68
C LYS A 105 -33.06 12.00 3.55
N LEU A 106 -32.77 11.45 4.72
CA LEU A 106 -33.79 11.05 5.69
C LEU A 106 -34.05 12.22 6.62
N GLU A 107 -35.11 12.98 6.35
CA GLU A 107 -35.46 14.19 7.12
C GLU A 107 -36.53 13.93 8.20
N GLU A 108 -37.27 12.82 8.09
CA GLU A 108 -38.38 12.49 8.99
C GLU A 108 -37.96 11.55 10.13
N THR A 109 -38.30 11.92 11.38
CA THR A 109 -37.91 11.21 12.60
C THR A 109 -38.44 9.77 12.67
N ILE A 110 -39.65 9.52 12.17
CA ILE A 110 -40.28 8.19 12.20
C ILE A 110 -39.55 7.24 11.24
N THR A 111 -39.09 7.76 10.11
CA THR A 111 -38.38 7.03 9.06
C THR A 111 -36.93 6.73 9.44
N GLN A 112 -36.36 7.48 10.39
CA GLN A 112 -35.06 7.20 11.01
C GLN A 112 -35.16 6.21 12.19
N ALA A 113 -36.30 6.16 12.88
CA ALA A 113 -36.49 5.36 14.10
C ALA A 113 -37.04 3.94 13.85
N ARG A 114 -37.46 3.66 12.61
CA ARG A 114 -38.00 2.36 12.20
C ARG A 114 -36.90 1.39 11.82
#